data_AF-A0A6U8SVG2-F1
#
_entry.id   AF-A0A6U8SVG2-F1
#
_cell.length_a   1.000
_cell.length_b   1.000
_cell.length_c   1.000
_cell.angle_alpha   90.00
_cell.angle_beta   90.00
_cell.angle_gamma   90.00
#
_symmetry.space_group_name_H-M   'P 1'
#
loop_
_entity.id
_entity.type
_entity.pdbx_description
1 polymer ?
#
loop_
_entity_poly.entity_id
_entity_poly.type
_entity_poly.pdbx_seq_one_letter_code
_entity_poly.pdbx_strand_id
1 'polypeptide(L)'
;MTASQDASLVRVPVRPGDILVLATDGLFDNVDEEALLDTIEDLIEGSGTGASPQQLADAIAARAKELSLDKSVDSPFAILAKDNDILWGGGRPDDITVLVSHILDRADARAPPTDWAAVSGPGEPPPELLEAEALLAAERLAAEARTASGLGAERGEEEEVERLEEEARVGASR
;
A
#
# COMPACT_ATOMS: atom_id res chain seq x y z
N MET A 1 -19.09 -5.66 -27.93
CA MET A 1 -19.60 -4.90 -26.77
C MET A 1 -18.50 -3.97 -26.34
N THR A 2 -18.68 -2.66 -26.54
CA THR A 2 -17.74 -1.64 -26.08
C THR A 2 -17.79 -1.58 -24.56
N ALA A 3 -16.65 -1.83 -23.91
CA ALA A 3 -16.51 -1.65 -22.47
C ALA A 3 -16.92 -0.21 -22.11
N SER A 4 -17.70 -0.09 -21.04
CA SER A 4 -18.21 1.18 -20.50
C SER A 4 -17.09 2.22 -20.39
N GLN A 5 -17.33 3.44 -20.92
CA GLN A 5 -16.45 4.60 -20.78
C GLN A 5 -16.72 5.39 -19.48
N ASP A 6 -17.60 4.90 -18.60
CA ASP A 6 -18.15 5.70 -17.50
C ASP A 6 -17.39 5.53 -16.18
N ALA A 7 -16.06 5.73 -16.21
CA ALA A 7 -15.25 5.83 -15.00
C ALA A 7 -14.23 6.97 -15.13
N SER A 8 -14.09 7.76 -14.06
CA SER A 8 -13.03 8.77 -13.99
C SER A 8 -11.69 8.10 -13.75
N LEU A 9 -10.77 8.20 -14.71
CA LEU A 9 -9.41 7.70 -14.56
C LEU A 9 -8.50 8.79 -13.99
N VAL A 10 -7.92 8.54 -12.83
CA VAL A 10 -6.94 9.41 -12.19
C VAL A 10 -5.66 8.63 -11.93
N ARG A 11 -4.50 9.27 -12.16
CA ARG A 11 -3.19 8.72 -11.81
C ARG A 11 -2.56 9.62 -10.75
N VAL A 12 -2.27 9.05 -9.59
CA VAL A 12 -1.63 9.75 -8.48
C VAL A 12 -0.24 9.13 -8.28
N PRO A 13 0.85 9.91 -8.32
CA PRO A 13 2.18 9.41 -7.98
C PRO A 13 2.24 9.10 -6.47
N VAL A 14 2.78 7.94 -6.11
CA VAL A 14 2.92 7.48 -4.72
C VAL A 14 4.38 7.25 -4.36
N ARG A 15 4.68 7.20 -3.06
CA ARG A 15 6.00 6.96 -2.48
C ARG A 15 5.93 5.85 -1.41
N PRO A 16 7.03 5.12 -1.18
CA PRO A 16 7.13 4.24 -0.02
C PRO A 16 6.80 4.99 1.28
N GLY A 17 5.96 4.39 2.11
CA GLY A 17 5.43 4.98 3.34
C GLY A 17 4.06 5.63 3.19
N ASP A 18 3.58 5.88 1.96
CA ASP A 18 2.22 6.38 1.76
C ASP A 18 1.18 5.36 2.19
N ILE A 19 0.07 5.85 2.74
CA ILE A 19 -1.10 5.04 3.10
C ILE A 19 -2.22 5.34 2.11
N LEU A 20 -2.66 4.31 1.39
CA LEU A 20 -3.81 4.39 0.50
C LEU A 20 -5.06 3.94 1.24
N VAL A 21 -6.03 4.85 1.37
CA VAL A 21 -7.36 4.56 1.90
C VAL A 21 -8.38 4.63 0.75
N LEU A 22 -9.12 3.56 0.53
CA LEU A 22 -10.28 3.52 -0.36
C LEU A 22 -11.51 3.21 0.46
N ALA A 23 -12.61 3.92 0.24
CA ALA A 23 -13.82 3.70 1.02
C ALA A 23 -15.10 4.02 0.23
N THR A 24 -16.24 3.55 0.73
CA THR A 24 -17.58 3.97 0.27
C THR A 24 -17.96 5.33 0.85
N ASP A 25 -19.03 5.94 0.31
CA ASP A 25 -19.60 7.20 0.80
C ASP A 25 -20.00 7.14 2.28
N GLY A 26 -20.37 5.97 2.80
CA GLY A 26 -20.62 5.77 4.24
C GLY A 26 -19.51 6.26 5.16
N LEU A 27 -18.24 6.28 4.72
CA LEU A 27 -17.14 6.95 5.44
C LEU A 27 -17.25 8.48 5.31
N PHE A 28 -17.19 8.97 4.07
CA PHE A 28 -17.03 10.40 3.76
C PHE A 28 -18.27 11.24 4.09
N ASP A 29 -19.45 10.62 4.21
CA ASP A 29 -20.66 11.27 4.69
C ASP A 29 -20.62 11.60 6.18
N ASN A 30 -19.76 10.91 6.93
CA ASN A 30 -19.75 10.91 8.39
C ASN A 30 -18.46 11.40 9.02
N VAL A 31 -17.34 11.36 8.29
CA VAL A 31 -16.01 11.73 8.78
C VAL A 31 -15.41 12.75 7.82
N ASP A 32 -15.02 13.92 8.33
CA ASP A 32 -14.27 14.91 7.56
C ASP A 32 -12.79 14.52 7.43
N GLU A 33 -12.08 15.19 6.52
CA GLU A 33 -10.69 14.87 6.20
C GLU A 33 -9.74 15.08 7.39
N GLU A 34 -9.94 16.12 8.20
CA GLU A 34 -9.11 16.39 9.37
C GLU A 34 -9.29 15.29 10.42
N ALA A 35 -10.53 14.94 10.76
CA ALA A 35 -10.82 13.87 11.70
C ALA A 35 -10.33 12.49 11.23
N LEU A 36 -10.33 12.25 9.91
CA LEU A 36 -9.78 11.02 9.34
C LEU A 36 -8.26 10.96 9.52
N LEU A 37 -7.55 12.06 9.24
CA LEU A 37 -6.11 12.16 9.43
C LEU A 37 -5.74 11.98 10.91
N ASP A 38 -6.42 12.66 11.82
CA ASP A 38 -6.21 12.53 13.27
C ASP A 38 -6.33 11.06 13.71
N THR A 39 -7.35 10.34 13.21
CA THR A 39 -7.57 8.92 13.53
C THR A 39 -6.40 8.04 13.07
N ILE A 40 -5.84 8.35 11.89
CA ILE A 40 -4.71 7.60 11.32
C ILE A 40 -3.43 7.90 12.09
N GLU A 41 -3.15 9.18 12.38
CA GLU A 41 -1.97 9.64 13.09
C GLU A 41 -1.92 9.08 14.52
N ASP A 42 -3.01 9.22 15.28
CA ASP A 42 -3.13 8.69 16.65
C ASP A 42 -2.82 7.19 16.71
N LEU A 43 -3.30 6.43 15.72
CA LEU A 43 -3.07 4.99 15.68
C LEU A 43 -1.61 4.66 15.35
N ILE A 44 -0.99 5.39 14.42
CA ILE A 44 0.42 5.19 14.05
C ILE A 44 1.32 5.51 15.24
N GLU A 45 1.09 6.65 15.91
CA GLU A 45 1.87 7.08 17.07
C GLU A 45 1.71 6.13 18.27
N GLY A 46 0.48 5.67 18.53
CA GLY A 46 0.18 4.75 19.63
C GLY A 46 0.72 3.33 19.43
N SER A 47 1.00 2.92 18.19
CA SER A 47 1.39 1.54 17.88
C SER A 47 2.86 1.21 18.13
N GLY A 48 3.74 2.21 18.26
CA GLY A 48 5.18 2.06 18.55
C GLY A 48 6.03 1.39 17.44
N THR A 49 5.46 0.45 16.68
CA THR A 49 6.04 -0.22 15.50
C THR A 49 5.31 0.12 14.20
N GLY A 50 4.44 1.13 14.23
CA GLY A 50 3.47 1.45 13.17
C GLY A 50 2.19 0.61 13.27
N ALA A 51 1.07 1.15 12.79
CA ALA A 51 -0.22 0.46 12.76
C ALA A 51 -0.30 -0.47 11.55
N SER A 52 -0.84 -1.68 11.69
CA SER A 52 -1.10 -2.53 10.52
C SER A 52 -2.27 -1.99 9.67
N PRO A 53 -2.31 -2.29 8.35
CA PRO A 53 -3.42 -1.85 7.50
C PRO A 53 -4.80 -2.28 8.01
N GLN A 54 -4.90 -3.49 8.59
CA GLN A 54 -6.16 -3.97 9.18
C GLN A 54 -6.58 -3.13 10.39
N GLN A 55 -5.64 -2.79 11.29
CA GLN A 55 -5.94 -1.94 12.45
C GLN A 55 -6.41 -0.54 12.01
N LEU A 56 -5.77 0.03 11.00
CA LEU A 56 -6.19 1.31 10.42
C LEU A 56 -7.61 1.20 9.82
N ALA A 57 -7.87 0.18 9.01
CA ALA A 57 -9.18 -0.03 8.40
C ALA A 57 -10.28 -0.17 9.46
N ASP A 58 -10.03 -0.98 10.50
CA ASP A 58 -10.97 -1.20 11.60
C ASP A 58 -11.23 0.09 12.40
N ALA A 59 -10.18 0.87 12.70
CA ALA A 59 -10.29 2.12 13.43
C ALA A 59 -11.10 3.17 12.63
N ILE A 60 -10.78 3.35 11.35
CA ILE A 60 -11.48 4.27 10.45
C ILE A 60 -12.96 3.87 10.32
N ALA A 61 -13.24 2.59 10.07
CA ALA A 61 -14.61 2.10 9.94
C ALA A 61 -15.40 2.22 11.26
N ALA A 62 -14.76 1.96 12.40
CA ALA A 62 -15.37 2.12 13.71
C ALA A 62 -15.71 3.59 13.99
N ARG A 63 -14.80 4.51 13.66
CA ARG A 63 -15.02 5.95 13.83
C ARG A 63 -16.16 6.46 12.95
N ALA A 64 -16.18 6.05 11.68
CA ALA A 64 -17.28 6.37 10.75
C ALA A 64 -18.62 5.85 11.26
N LYS A 65 -18.66 4.63 11.81
CA LYS A 65 -19.87 4.04 12.36
C LYS A 65 -20.36 4.76 13.61
N GLU A 66 -19.45 5.19 14.49
CA GLU A 66 -19.81 5.98 15.66
C GLU A 66 -20.48 7.29 15.24
N LEU A 67 -19.84 8.04 14.33
CA LEU A 67 -20.32 9.33 13.86
C LEU A 67 -21.60 9.21 13.03
N SER A 68 -21.78 8.13 12.26
CA SER A 68 -23.01 7.91 11.49
C SER A 68 -24.26 7.73 12.36
N LEU A 69 -24.06 7.23 13.58
CA LEU A 69 -25.13 7.02 14.57
C LEU A 69 -25.30 8.22 15.51
N ASP A 70 -24.34 9.13 15.58
CA ASP A 70 -24.44 10.34 16.40
C ASP A 70 -25.49 11.30 15.81
N LYS A 71 -26.47 11.69 16.63
CA LYS A 71 -27.54 12.63 16.24
C LYS A 71 -27.35 14.03 16.80
N SER A 72 -26.27 14.25 17.54
CA SER A 72 -25.97 15.50 18.24
C SER A 72 -25.05 16.44 17.47
N VAL A 73 -24.22 15.89 16.57
CA VAL A 73 -23.27 16.65 15.75
C VAL A 73 -23.59 16.44 14.29
N ASP A 74 -23.66 17.52 13.51
CA ASP A 74 -23.86 17.43 12.07
C ASP A 74 -22.62 16.85 11.40
N SER A 75 -22.83 15.81 10.59
CA SER A 75 -21.77 15.23 9.77
C SER A 75 -21.52 16.03 8.49
N PRO A 76 -20.44 15.75 7.73
CA PRO A 76 -20.22 16.35 6.42
C PRO A 76 -21.44 16.26 5.49
N PHE A 77 -22.11 15.11 5.46
CA PHE A 77 -23.37 14.94 4.73
C PHE A 77 -24.47 15.87 5.24
N ALA A 78 -24.66 15.96 6.56
CA ALA A 78 -25.71 16.80 7.14
C ALA A 78 -25.51 18.29 6.84
N ILE A 79 -24.25 18.74 6.88
CA ILE A 79 -23.86 20.11 6.52
C ILE A 79 -24.22 20.36 5.04
N LEU A 80 -23.76 19.48 4.14
CA LEU A 80 -24.04 19.61 2.71
C LEU A 80 -25.54 19.52 2.38
N ALA A 81 -26.29 18.68 3.10
CA ALA A 81 -27.74 18.57 2.96
C ALA A 81 -28.43 19.90 3.30
N LYS A 82 -28.04 20.55 4.40
CA LYS A 82 -28.58 21.86 4.80
C LYS A 82 -28.23 22.94 3.79
N ASP A 83 -27.02 22.93 3.24
CA ASP A 83 -26.59 23.86 2.19
C ASP A 83 -27.40 23.71 0.90
N ASN A 84 -28.09 22.58 0.72
CA ASN A 84 -28.99 22.28 -0.40
C ASN A 84 -30.46 22.23 0.02
N ASP A 85 -30.84 22.95 1.08
CA ASP A 85 -32.22 23.09 1.58
C ASP A 85 -32.89 21.76 2.01
N ILE A 86 -32.10 20.72 2.32
CA ILE A 86 -32.58 19.45 2.85
C ILE A 86 -32.51 19.50 4.38
N LEU A 87 -33.64 19.27 5.04
CA LEU A 87 -33.71 19.19 6.49
C LEU A 87 -33.19 17.83 6.99
N TRP A 88 -31.89 17.76 7.27
CA TRP A 88 -31.21 16.64 7.90
C TRP A 88 -30.37 17.12 9.09
N GLY A 89 -30.12 16.27 10.09
CA GLY A 89 -29.21 16.58 11.20
C GLY A 89 -28.62 15.31 11.79
N GLY A 90 -27.40 15.42 12.34
CA GLY A 90 -26.65 14.24 12.79
C GLY A 90 -25.98 13.47 11.66
N GLY A 91 -25.35 12.35 11.98
CA GLY A 91 -24.77 11.41 11.02
C GLY A 91 -25.79 10.71 10.13
N ARG A 92 -25.28 10.14 9.02
CA ARG A 92 -26.01 9.35 8.02
C ARG A 92 -25.66 7.86 8.16
N PRO A 93 -26.54 7.04 8.77
CA PRO A 93 -26.33 5.60 8.87
C PRO A 93 -26.34 4.96 7.47
N ASP A 94 -25.25 4.33 7.07
CA ASP A 94 -25.09 3.65 5.78
C ASP A 94 -24.08 2.50 5.88
N ASP A 95 -23.95 1.69 4.83
CA ASP A 95 -22.94 0.64 4.73
C ASP A 95 -21.53 1.25 4.59
N ILE A 96 -20.66 0.92 5.54
CA ILE A 96 -19.29 1.44 5.60
C ILE A 96 -18.33 0.34 5.17
N THR A 97 -17.61 0.58 4.07
CA THR A 97 -16.50 -0.28 3.62
C THR A 97 -15.24 0.55 3.52
N VAL A 98 -14.15 0.05 4.10
CA VAL A 98 -12.83 0.70 4.09
C VAL A 98 -11.78 -0.34 3.70
N LEU A 99 -10.90 0.04 2.77
CA LEU A 99 -9.72 -0.69 2.36
C LEU A 99 -8.51 0.19 2.67
N VAL A 100 -7.51 -0.38 3.33
CA VAL A 100 -6.25 0.29 3.63
C VAL A 100 -5.10 -0.52 3.06
N SER A 101 -4.16 0.15 2.41
CA SER A 101 -2.95 -0.43 1.89
C SER A 101 -1.75 0.46 2.22
N HIS A 102 -0.62 -0.17 2.55
CA HIS A 102 0.65 0.53 2.69
C HIS A 102 1.43 0.42 1.39
N ILE A 103 1.89 1.57 0.89
CA ILE A 103 2.83 1.61 -0.21
C ILE A 103 4.21 1.28 0.34
N LEU A 104 4.76 0.14 -0.07
CA LEU A 104 6.10 -0.30 0.32
C LEU A 104 7.10 0.01 -0.79
N ASP A 105 8.38 0.12 -0.43
CA ASP A 105 9.43 0.01 -1.43
C ASP A 105 9.41 -1.40 -2.02
N ARG A 106 9.74 -1.51 -3.31
CA ARG A 106 9.78 -2.79 -4.01
C ARG A 106 10.79 -3.75 -3.40
N ALA A 107 11.88 -3.25 -2.81
CA ALA A 107 12.86 -4.07 -2.10
C ALA A 107 12.29 -4.69 -0.82
N ASP A 108 11.31 -4.02 -0.20
CA ASP A 108 10.66 -4.41 1.04
C ASP A 108 9.33 -5.16 0.82
N ALA A 109 8.89 -5.26 -0.44
CA ALA A 109 7.68 -5.97 -0.82
C ALA A 109 7.84 -7.47 -0.52
N ARG A 110 7.20 -7.92 0.56
CA ARG A 110 7.01 -9.35 0.81
C ARG A 110 6.16 -9.95 -0.32
N ALA A 111 6.36 -11.24 -0.59
CA ALA A 111 5.47 -11.96 -1.50
C ALA A 111 4.00 -11.67 -1.14
N PRO A 112 3.15 -11.32 -2.11
CA PRO A 112 1.75 -11.01 -1.84
C PRO A 112 1.14 -12.20 -1.08
N PRO A 113 0.22 -11.97 -0.14
CA PRO A 113 -0.53 -13.05 0.47
C PRO A 113 -1.09 -13.93 -0.66
N THR A 114 -0.82 -15.23 -0.63
CA THR A 114 -1.33 -16.17 -1.64
C THR A 114 -2.72 -16.70 -1.29
N ASP A 115 -3.24 -16.24 -0.14
CA ASP A 115 -4.32 -16.89 0.57
C ASP A 115 -5.65 -16.15 0.35
N TRP A 116 -5.62 -14.98 -0.29
CA TRP A 116 -6.84 -14.36 -0.79
C TRP A 116 -7.25 -15.14 -2.05
N ALA A 117 -8.40 -15.80 -1.97
CA ALA A 117 -9.05 -16.34 -3.16
C ALA A 117 -9.50 -15.16 -4.03
N ALA A 118 -8.56 -14.64 -4.82
CA ALA A 118 -8.80 -13.79 -5.96
C ALA A 118 -9.64 -14.55 -6.99
N VAL A 119 -10.94 -14.66 -6.76
CA VAL A 119 -11.83 -15.10 -7.83
C VAL A 119 -12.02 -13.87 -8.72
N SER A 120 -11.21 -13.75 -9.77
CA SER A 120 -11.67 -13.04 -10.95
C SER A 120 -12.93 -13.78 -11.41
N GLY A 121 -14.04 -13.06 -11.58
CA GLY A 121 -15.25 -13.64 -12.16
C GLY A 121 -14.95 -14.28 -13.52
N PRO A 122 -15.89 -15.04 -14.12
CA PRO A 122 -15.66 -15.69 -15.40
C PRO A 122 -15.19 -14.68 -16.45
N GLY A 123 -13.95 -14.86 -16.93
CA GLY A 123 -13.29 -13.97 -17.89
C GLY A 123 -11.77 -14.16 -17.89
N GLU A 124 -11.15 -13.90 -19.03
CA GLU A 124 -9.69 -13.80 -19.11
C GLU A 124 -9.26 -12.52 -18.38
N PRO A 125 -8.27 -12.58 -17.47
CA PRO A 125 -7.80 -11.40 -16.77
C PRO A 125 -7.32 -10.33 -17.77
N PRO A 126 -7.50 -9.04 -17.47
CA PRO A 126 -6.96 -7.95 -18.29
C PRO A 126 -5.49 -8.20 -18.65
N PRO A 127 -5.09 -8.02 -19.93
CA PRO A 127 -3.70 -8.23 -20.36
C PRO A 127 -2.69 -7.47 -19.51
N GLU A 128 -3.05 -6.31 -18.97
CA GLU A 128 -2.20 -5.47 -18.13
C GLU A 128 -1.83 -6.16 -16.79
N LEU A 129 -2.72 -7.01 -16.26
CA LEU A 129 -2.42 -7.81 -15.06
C LEU A 129 -1.50 -8.98 -15.40
N LEU A 130 -1.70 -9.63 -16.56
CA LEU A 130 -0.82 -10.71 -17.04
C LEU A 130 0.58 -10.18 -17.38
N GLU A 131 0.66 -9.00 -17.98
CA GLU A 131 1.90 -8.29 -18.27
C GLU A 131 2.63 -7.90 -16.98
N ALA A 132 1.90 -7.42 -15.97
CA ALA A 132 2.46 -7.13 -14.65
C ALA A 132 3.03 -8.40 -13.98
N GLU A 133 2.32 -9.53 -14.03
CA GLU A 133 2.81 -10.82 -13.51
C GLU A 133 4.06 -11.31 -14.25
N ALA A 134 4.09 -11.19 -15.58
CA ALA A 134 5.24 -11.57 -16.39
C ALA A 134 6.46 -10.68 -16.10
N LEU A 135 6.26 -9.37 -15.94
CA LEU A 135 7.30 -8.43 -15.56
C LEU A 135 7.85 -8.73 -14.16
N LEU A 136 6.96 -9.03 -13.20
CA LEU A 136 7.32 -9.44 -11.84
C LEU A 136 8.15 -10.73 -11.84
N ALA A 137 7.78 -11.72 -12.65
CA ALA A 137 8.53 -12.97 -12.78
C ALA A 137 9.92 -12.75 -13.40
N ALA A 138 10.01 -11.91 -14.45
CA ALA A 138 11.27 -11.57 -15.08
C ALA A 138 12.21 -10.82 -14.13
N GLU A 139 11.67 -9.91 -13.31
CA GLU A 139 12.45 -9.18 -12.32
C GLU A 139 12.93 -10.05 -11.15
N ARG A 140 12.11 -11.04 -10.72
CA ARG A 140 12.52 -12.04 -9.71
C ARG A 140 13.71 -12.86 -10.19
N LEU A 141 13.67 -13.31 -11.45
CA LEU A 141 14.80 -14.01 -12.10
C LEU A 141 16.05 -13.11 -12.20
N ALA A 142 15.87 -11.83 -12.55
CA ALA A 142 16.98 -10.88 -12.64
C ALA A 142 17.60 -10.58 -11.27
N ALA A 143 16.80 -10.52 -10.20
CA ALA A 143 17.28 -10.34 -8.83
C ALA A 143 18.06 -11.56 -8.34
N GLU A 144 17.53 -12.77 -8.55
CA GLU A 144 18.21 -14.03 -8.22
C GLU A 144 19.56 -14.15 -8.95
N ALA A 145 19.62 -13.76 -10.22
CA ALA A 145 20.85 -13.77 -11.01
C ALA A 145 21.91 -12.77 -10.48
N ARG A 146 21.49 -11.57 -10.06
CA ARG A 146 22.40 -10.57 -9.46
C ARG A 146 22.98 -11.07 -8.13
N THR A 147 22.16 -11.68 -7.29
CA THR A 147 22.61 -12.27 -6.02
C THR A 147 23.57 -13.44 -6.25
N ALA A 148 23.30 -14.29 -7.24
CA ALA A 148 24.18 -15.41 -7.61
C ALA A 148 25.52 -14.92 -8.20
N SER A 149 25.51 -13.82 -8.97
CA SER A 149 26.72 -13.24 -9.56
C SER A 149 27.58 -12.47 -8.54
N GLY A 150 26.99 -11.89 -7.49
CA GLY A 150 27.71 -11.18 -6.43
C GLY A 150 28.51 -12.11 -5.50
N LEU A 151 28.04 -13.33 -5.29
CA LEU A 151 28.71 -14.33 -4.43
C LEU A 151 29.97 -14.95 -5.07
N GLY A 152 30.22 -14.74 -6.36
CA GLY A 152 31.37 -15.30 -7.09
C GLY A 152 32.52 -14.33 -7.36
N ALA A 153 32.29 -13.02 -7.28
CA ALA A 153 33.29 -12.01 -7.66
C ALA A 153 34.25 -11.67 -6.51
N GLU A 154 33.74 -11.52 -5.28
CA GLU A 154 34.57 -11.07 -4.14
C GLU A 154 35.61 -12.11 -3.71
N ARG A 155 35.33 -13.40 -3.91
CA ARG A 155 36.26 -14.48 -3.52
C ARG A 155 37.45 -14.64 -4.49
N GLY A 156 37.31 -14.20 -5.74
CA GLY A 156 38.38 -14.29 -6.75
C GLY A 156 39.38 -13.14 -6.69
N GLU A 157 38.92 -11.93 -6.35
CA GLU A 157 39.79 -10.76 -6.23
C GLU A 157 40.62 -10.80 -4.94
N GLU A 158 40.07 -11.27 -3.81
CA GLU A 158 40.82 -11.43 -2.56
C GLU A 158 41.95 -12.47 -2.68
N GLU A 159 41.69 -13.62 -3.32
CA GLU A 159 42.71 -14.67 -3.53
C GLU A 159 43.82 -14.23 -4.51
N GLU A 160 43.52 -13.37 -5.48
CA GLU A 160 44.52 -12.83 -6.41
C GLU A 160 45.37 -11.72 -5.76
N VAL A 161 44.77 -10.86 -4.95
CA VAL A 161 45.50 -9.84 -4.18
C VAL A 161 46.41 -10.48 -3.13
N GLU A 162 45.93 -11.50 -2.41
CA GLU A 162 46.74 -12.22 -1.41
C GLU A 162 47.94 -12.92 -2.07
N ARG A 163 47.74 -13.55 -3.24
CA ARG A 163 48.82 -14.18 -4.02
C ARG A 163 49.87 -13.17 -4.49
N LEU A 164 49.44 -12.00 -4.97
CA LEU A 164 50.35 -10.94 -5.43
C LEU A 164 51.12 -10.29 -4.28
N GLU A 165 50.50 -10.13 -3.11
CA GLU A 165 51.17 -9.65 -1.91
C GLU A 165 52.20 -10.64 -1.38
N GLU A 166 51.92 -11.95 -1.45
CA GLU A 166 52.86 -12.99 -1.04
C GLU A 166 54.08 -13.05 -1.99
N GLU A 167 53.87 -12.96 -3.30
CA GLU A 167 54.94 -12.89 -4.30
C GLU A 167 55.83 -11.64 -4.11
N ALA A 168 55.24 -10.49 -3.80
CA ALA A 168 55.97 -9.26 -3.51
C ALA A 168 56.84 -9.37 -2.23
N ARG A 169 56.37 -10.10 -1.22
CA ARG A 169 57.10 -10.33 0.03
C ARG A 169 58.31 -11.25 -0.15
N VAL A 170 58.19 -12.27 -1.01
CA VAL A 170 59.27 -13.21 -1.31
C VAL A 170 60.32 -12.58 -2.24
N GLY A 171 59.92 -11.67 -3.13
CA GLY A 171 60.82 -10.97 -4.04
C GLY A 171 61.74 -9.93 -3.37
N ALA A 172 61.36 -9.38 -2.23
CA ALA A 172 62.11 -8.31 -1.54
C ALA A 172 63.31 -8.79 -0.69
N SER A 173 63.59 -10.10 -0.66
CA SER A 173 64.64 -10.71 0.17
C SER A 173 65.80 -11.33 -0.66
N ARG A 174 66.00 -10.89 -1.90
CA ARG A 174 67.13 -11.29 -2.75
C ARG A 174 68.01 -10.12 -3.15
#